data_AF-A0A2K5RIS5-F1
#
_entry.id   AF-A0A2K5RIS5-F1
#
_cell.length_a   1.000
_cell.length_b   1.000
_cell.length_c   1.000
_cell.angle_alpha   90.00
_cell.angle_beta   90.00
_cell.angle_gamma   90.00
#
_symmetry.space_group_name_H-M   'P 1'
#
loop_
_entity.id
_entity.type
_entity.pdbx_description
1 polymer ?
#
loop_
_entity_poly.entity_id
_entity_poly.type
_entity_poly.pdbx_seq_one_letter_code
_entity_poly.pdbx_strand_id
1 'polypeptide(L)' 'AIFDESAKKDDEVFRTAVGDLNQNEEILQTEKITFSVTFVDGNNPFQAVQEGKVISSPLLINLFFVQFKWQ' A
#
# COMPACT_ATOMS: atom_id res chain seq x y z
N ALA A 1 -6.98 18.79 -3.82
CA ALA A 1 -6.76 18.39 -5.22
C ALA A 1 -7.74 17.29 -5.60
N ILE A 2 -8.01 17.06 -6.89
CA ILE A 2 -8.94 16.00 -7.37
C ILE A 2 -8.55 14.59 -6.88
N PHE A 3 -7.27 14.37 -6.57
CA PHE A 3 -6.74 13.08 -6.12
C PHE A 3 -6.81 12.84 -4.60
N ASP A 4 -7.10 13.86 -3.78
CA ASP A 4 -7.09 13.70 -2.31
C ASP A 4 -8.30 12.91 -1.80
N GLU A 5 -9.44 13.06 -2.47
CA GLU A 5 -10.67 12.36 -2.10
C GLU A 5 -10.65 10.92 -2.61
N SER A 6 -10.09 10.68 -3.80
CA SER A 6 -9.91 9.32 -4.33
C SER A 6 -8.87 8.54 -3.51
N ALA A 7 -7.75 9.15 -3.12
CA ALA A 7 -6.71 8.47 -2.37
C ALA A 7 -7.21 7.94 -1.01
N LYS A 8 -8.09 8.68 -0.33
CA LYS A 8 -8.70 8.22 0.92
C LYS A 8 -9.63 7.04 0.72
N LYS A 9 -10.46 7.10 -0.33
CA LYS A 9 -11.35 6.00 -0.69
C LYS A 9 -10.55 4.74 -1.08
N ASP A 10 -9.44 4.91 -1.79
CA ASP A 10 -8.56 3.82 -2.16
C ASP A 10 -7.89 3.18 -0.92
N ASP A 11 -7.48 3.97 0.08
CA ASP A 11 -6.98 3.44 1.37
C ASP A 11 -8.05 2.64 2.11
N GLU A 12 -9.29 3.11 2.17
CA GLU A 12 -10.40 2.38 2.80
C GLU A 12 -10.66 1.03 2.11
N VAL A 13 -10.71 1.02 0.78
CA VAL A 13 -10.89 -0.21 -0.01
C VAL A 13 -9.69 -1.15 0.18
N PHE A 14 -8.47 -0.61 0.17
CA PHE A 14 -7.24 -1.38 0.39
C PHE A 14 -7.22 -2.05 1.76
N ARG A 15 -7.54 -1.30 2.83
CA ARG A 15 -7.62 -1.83 4.21
C ARG A 15 -8.67 -2.92 4.33
N THR A 16 -9.82 -2.73 3.71
CA THR A 16 -10.90 -3.72 3.71
C THR A 16 -10.44 -5.01 3.05
N ALA A 17 -9.83 -4.93 1.86
CA ALA A 17 -9.33 -6.11 1.15
C ALA A 17 -8.25 -6.87 1.94
N VAL A 18 -7.33 -6.16 2.59
CA VAL A 18 -6.33 -6.78 3.47
C VAL A 18 -7.00 -7.45 4.68
N GLY A 19 -8.02 -6.81 5.25
CA GLY A 19 -8.84 -7.37 6.33
C GLY A 19 -9.50 -8.68 5.92
N ASP A 20 -10.20 -8.69 4.78
CA ASP A 20 -10.89 -9.87 4.25
C ASP A 20 -9.92 -11.03 3.99
N LEU A 21 -8.75 -10.75 3.40
CA LEU A 21 -7.71 -11.76 3.20
C LEU A 21 -7.14 -12.29 4.52
N ASN A 22 -6.94 -11.42 5.51
CA ASN A 22 -6.47 -11.83 6.83
C ASN A 22 -7.52 -12.62 7.64
N GLN A 23 -8.81 -12.49 7.34
CA GLN A 23 -9.87 -13.30 7.96
C GLN A 23 -10.11 -14.62 7.22
N ASN A 24 -9.61 -14.75 5.99
CA ASN A 24 -9.78 -15.96 5.20
C ASN A 24 -8.79 -17.04 5.68
N GLU A 25 -9.30 -18.09 6.33
CA GLU A 25 -8.49 -19.21 6.86
C GLU A 25 -7.94 -20.14 5.77
N GLU A 26 -8.37 -20.01 4.52
CA GLU A 26 -7.84 -20.78 3.39
C GLU A 26 -6.59 -20.15 2.77
N ILE A 27 -6.38 -18.85 2.97
CA ILE A 27 -5.29 -18.05 2.38
C ILE A 27 -4.38 -17.54 3.49
N LEU A 28 -3.06 -17.73 3.37
CA LEU A 28 -2.08 -17.33 4.40
C LEU A 28 -2.44 -17.90 5.80
N GLN A 29 -2.67 -19.21 5.88
CA GLN A 29 -3.19 -19.92 7.05
C GLN A 29 -2.48 -19.61 8.38
N THR A 30 -1.18 -19.32 8.33
CA THR A 30 -0.34 -19.06 9.51
C THR A 30 0.30 -17.67 9.51
N GLU A 31 0.00 -16.84 8.52
CA GLU A 31 0.64 -15.55 8.33
C GLU A 31 -0.41 -14.44 8.22
N LYS A 32 -0.05 -13.22 8.59
CA LYS A 32 -0.93 -12.06 8.44
C LYS A 32 -0.26 -11.04 7.54
N ILE A 33 -1.01 -10.52 6.58
CA ILE A 33 -0.62 -9.39 5.77
C ILE A 33 -0.55 -8.16 6.69
N THR A 34 0.63 -7.57 6.77
CA THR A 34 0.87 -6.28 7.41
C THR A 34 1.24 -5.26 6.34
N PHE A 35 1.00 -3.98 6.58
CA PHE A 35 1.27 -2.94 5.59
C PHE A 35 1.50 -1.59 6.27
N SER A 36 2.11 -0.67 5.53
CA SER A 36 2.24 0.75 5.89
C SER A 36 1.79 1.58 4.69
N VAL A 37 0.93 2.57 4.92
CA VAL A 37 0.43 3.49 3.89
C VAL A 37 0.97 4.88 4.17
N THR A 38 1.52 5.52 3.14
CA THR A 38 1.98 6.91 3.19
C THR A 38 1.27 7.70 2.09
N PHE A 39 0.55 8.75 2.47
CA PHE A 39 -0.01 9.71 1.52
C PHE A 39 1.05 10.71 1.10
N VAL A 40 1.15 10.97 -0.20
CA VAL A 40 2.10 11.93 -0.79
C VAL A 40 1.34 13.04 -1.50
N ASP A 41 1.93 14.23 -1.59
CA ASP A 41 1.39 15.28 -2.44
C ASP A 41 1.52 14.84 -3.90
N GLY A 42 0.39 14.68 -4.59
CA GLY A 42 0.34 14.29 -6.00
C GLY A 42 1.05 15.27 -6.94
N ASN A 43 1.31 16.50 -6.50
CA ASN A 43 2.08 17.49 -7.25
C ASN A 43 3.59 17.44 -6.95
N ASN A 44 4.04 16.65 -5.97
CA ASN A 44 5.44 16.51 -5.59
C ASN A 44 6.01 15.13 -5.97
N PRO A 45 6.55 14.98 -7.19
CA PRO A 45 7.08 13.69 -7.65
C PRO A 45 8.30 13.22 -6.83
N PHE A 46 9.08 14.13 -6.24
CA PHE A 46 10.23 13.77 -5.42
C PHE A 46 9.80 13.13 -4.10
N GLN A 47 8.70 13.61 -3.50
CA GLN A 47 8.12 12.99 -2.31
C GLN A 47 7.67 11.56 -2.63
N ALA A 48 6.96 11.35 -3.74
CA ALA A 48 6.53 10.02 -4.16
C ALA A 48 7.72 9.05 -4.32
N VAL A 49 8.82 9.50 -4.91
CA VAL A 49 10.04 8.68 -5.05
C VAL A 49 10.72 8.42 -3.71
N GLN A 50 10.78 9.42 -2.83
CA GLN A 50 11.40 9.28 -1.51
C GLN A 50 10.65 8.26 -0.66
N GLU A 51 9.33 8.43 -0.50
CA GLU A 51 8.51 7.52 0.31
C GLU A 51 8.51 6.10 -0.28
N GLY A 52 8.47 5.97 -1.62
CA GLY A 52 8.60 4.68 -2.30
C GLY A 52 9.94 3.98 -2.04
N LYS A 53 11.05 4.74 -1.97
CA LYS A 53 12.39 4.20 -1.69
C LYS A 53 12.57 3.76 -0.23
N VAL A 54 11.91 4.43 0.72
CA VAL A 54 11.92 4.03 2.14
C VAL A 54 11.28 2.66 2.29
N ILE A 55 10.15 2.44 1.61
CA ILE A 55 9.43 1.15 1.61
C ILE A 55 10.23 0.06 0.89
N SER A 56 10.99 0.39 -0.17
CA SER A 56 11.81 -0.57 -0.93
C SER A 56 13.20 -0.84 -0.34
N SER A 57 13.48 -0.34 0.87
CA SER A 57 14.79 -0.55 1.49
C SER A 57 15.01 -2.04 1.85
N PRO A 58 16.24 -2.58 1.68
CA PRO A 58 16.51 -4.02 1.81
C PRO A 58 16.30 -4.64 3.19
N LEU A 59 16.04 -3.82 4.21
CA LEU A 59 15.65 -4.30 5.53
C LEU A 59 14.19 -4.80 5.59
N LEU A 60 13.35 -4.49 4.60
CA LEU A 60 11.92 -4.83 4.53
C LEU A 60 11.53 -5.74 3.35
N ILE A 61 12.49 -6.21 2.55
CA ILE A 61 12.29 -6.82 1.21
C ILE A 61 11.53 -8.17 1.18
N ASN A 62 11.21 -8.79 2.32
CA ASN A 62 10.46 -10.06 2.31
C ASN A 62 8.94 -9.92 2.10
N LEU A 63 8.42 -8.71 1.84
CA LEU A 63 6.97 -8.48 1.69
C LEU A 63 6.64 -7.99 0.27
N PHE A 64 5.83 -8.79 -0.44
CA PHE A 64 5.40 -8.62 -1.83
C PHE A 64 5.11 -7.17 -2.25
N PHE A 65 5.75 -6.70 -3.32
CA PHE A 65 5.45 -5.42 -3.97
C PHE A 65 4.29 -5.56 -4.96
N VAL A 66 3.11 -5.02 -4.64
CA VAL A 66 2.07 -4.73 -5.64
C VAL A 66 2.33 -3.33 -6.20
N GLN A 67 2.88 -3.27 -7.42
CA GLN A 67 3.17 -2.03 -8.13
C GLN A 67 1.93 -1.63 -8.95
N PHE A 68 1.12 -0.70 -8.44
CA PHE A 68 0.04 -0.11 -9.23
C PHE A 68 0.65 0.75 -10.35
N LYS A 69 0.56 0.24 -11.57
CA LYS A 69 0.93 0.97 -12.79
C LYS A 69 -0.24 1.87 -13.16
N TRP A 70 -0.10 3.17 -12.97
CA TRP A 70 -1.06 4.14 -13.50
C TRP A 70 -0.82 4.29 -15.02
N GLN A 71 -1.87 4.07 -15.82
CA GLN A 71 -1.98 4.59 -17.19
C GLN A 71 -2.59 5.99 -17.15
#